data_AF-A0A2I0PHC7-F1
#
_entry.id   AF-A0A2I0PHC7-F1
#
_cell.length_a   1.000
_cell.length_b   1.000
_cell.length_c   1.000
_cell.angle_alpha   90.00
_cell.angle_beta   90.00
_cell.angle_gamma   90.00
#
_symmetry.space_group_name_H-M   'P 1'
#
loop_
_entity.id
_entity.type
_entity.pdbx_description
1 polymer ?
#
loop_
_entity_poly.entity_id
_entity_poly.type
_entity_poly.pdbx_seq_one_letter_code
_entity_poly.pdbx_strand_id
1 'polypeptide(L)'
;MPKVHKRKYEKIDEAEINLVVQCIDSHEFYERYREEFPTRKKGIDSISKIWKRRGEFIKKQQGTEQPDSDGSGSTRELELLIAAQNKIFAELTSLMQEQLKVSRETLALFQRPSQKTEDHSHKPAAAKTPDQKEPAKKTGHDKPPADIMIGS
;
A
#
# COMPACT_ATOMS: atom_id res chain seq x y z
N MET A 1 25.95 49.31 25.34
CA MET A 1 25.65 48.16 24.46
C MET A 1 25.39 48.67 23.04
N PRO A 2 26.09 48.17 22.01
CA PRO A 2 25.87 48.64 20.65
C PRO A 2 24.49 48.18 20.16
N LYS A 3 23.68 49.14 19.71
CA LYS A 3 22.35 48.89 19.12
C LYS A 3 22.52 48.05 17.86
N VAL A 4 22.16 46.77 17.94
CA VAL A 4 22.10 45.87 16.79
C VAL A 4 21.08 46.43 15.81
N HIS A 5 21.57 46.99 14.71
CA HIS A 5 20.71 47.47 13.63
C HIS A 5 19.98 46.27 13.05
N LYS A 6 18.66 46.18 13.29
CA LYS A 6 17.81 45.16 12.67
C LYS A 6 17.92 45.34 11.15
N ARG A 7 18.68 44.46 10.49
CA ARG A 7 18.77 44.44 9.03
C ARG A 7 17.35 44.29 8.50
N LYS A 8 16.93 45.17 7.58
CA LYS A 8 15.64 45.05 6.89
C LYS A 8 15.67 43.73 6.12
N TYR A 9 15.06 42.69 6.68
CA TYR A 9 14.89 41.44 5.95
C TYR A 9 14.07 41.73 4.70
N GLU A 10 14.49 41.15 3.57
CA GLU A 10 13.69 41.12 2.36
C GLU A 10 12.30 40.56 2.73
N LYS A 11 11.24 41.24 2.28
CA LYS A 11 9.89 40.70 2.48
C LYS A 11 9.81 39.39 1.69
N ILE A 12 9.44 38.33 2.39
CA ILE A 12 9.19 37.01 1.80
C ILE A 12 7.69 36.97 1.59
N ASP A 13 7.28 36.70 0.36
CA ASP A 13 5.85 36.70 0.05
C ASP A 13 5.18 35.44 0.57
N GLU A 14 3.88 35.52 0.86
CA GLU A 14 3.11 34.42 1.44
C GLU A 14 3.15 33.16 0.55
N ALA A 15 3.16 33.33 -0.77
CA ALA A 15 3.31 32.21 -1.70
C ALA A 15 4.66 31.49 -1.54
N GLU A 16 5.76 32.21 -1.27
CA GLU A 16 7.07 31.61 -1.01
C GLU A 16 7.08 30.88 0.34
N ILE A 17 6.36 31.42 1.33
CA ILE A 17 6.18 30.81 2.65
C ILE A 17 5.39 29.51 2.52
N ASN A 18 4.31 29.50 1.76
CA ASN A 18 3.50 28.30 1.54
C ASN A 18 4.30 27.21 0.82
N LEU A 19 5.04 27.58 -0.24
CA LEU A 19 5.88 26.64 -0.97
C LEU A 19 6.93 25.99 -0.05
N VAL A 20 7.65 26.78 0.75
CA VAL A 20 8.72 26.24 1.61
C VAL A 20 8.19 25.33 2.71
N VAL A 21 6.99 25.61 3.23
CA VAL A 21 6.35 24.77 4.26
C VAL A 21 5.95 23.41 3.68
N GLN A 22 5.45 23.38 2.45
CA GLN A 22 5.00 22.15 1.78
C GLN A 22 6.15 21.22 1.36
N CYS A 23 7.33 21.75 1.08
CA CYS A 23 8.48 20.94 0.65
C CYS A 23 9.05 20.10 1.81
N ILE A 24 9.48 18.88 1.49
CA ILE A 24 10.01 17.89 2.45
C ILE A 24 11.48 18.18 2.74
N ASP A 25 12.25 18.48 1.70
CA ASP A 25 13.67 18.78 1.80
C ASP A 25 14.06 20.07 1.04
N SER A 26 15.31 20.50 1.23
CA SER A 26 15.80 21.73 0.63
C SER A 26 15.95 21.63 -0.88
N HIS A 27 16.29 20.44 -1.40
CA HIS A 27 16.54 20.26 -2.83
C HIS A 27 15.24 20.37 -3.61
N GLU A 28 14.19 19.68 -3.15
CA GLU A 28 12.82 19.82 -3.65
C GLU A 28 12.39 21.28 -3.65
N PHE A 29 12.63 21.99 -2.55
CA PHE A 29 12.29 23.40 -2.44
C PHE A 29 12.99 24.26 -3.50
N TYR A 30 14.29 24.06 -3.77
CA TYR A 30 15.00 24.85 -4.78
C TYR A 30 14.46 24.61 -6.19
N GLU A 31 14.21 23.36 -6.56
CA GLU A 31 13.68 23.00 -7.88
C GLU A 31 12.29 23.62 -8.07
N ARG A 32 11.37 23.36 -7.13
CA ARG A 32 10.01 23.88 -7.21
C ARG A 32 9.96 25.41 -7.14
N TYR A 33 10.87 26.05 -6.39
CA TYR A 33 10.96 27.50 -6.36
C TYR A 33 11.28 28.09 -7.74
N ARG A 34 12.15 27.44 -8.53
CA ARG A 34 12.47 27.88 -9.89
C ARG A 34 11.31 27.66 -10.86
N GLU A 35 10.55 26.60 -10.69
CA GLU A 35 9.38 26.29 -11.50
C GLU A 35 8.20 27.23 -11.20
N GLU A 36 7.94 27.49 -9.92
CA GLU A 36 6.76 28.23 -9.45
C GLU A 36 6.97 29.75 -9.47
N PHE A 37 8.23 30.20 -9.35
CA PHE A 37 8.59 31.61 -9.41
C PHE A 37 9.64 31.91 -10.50
N PRO A 38 9.39 31.60 -11.78
CA PRO A 38 10.38 31.71 -12.86
C PRO A 38 10.80 33.16 -13.14
N THR A 39 9.93 34.12 -12.82
CA THR A 39 10.18 35.56 -13.01
C THR A 39 10.91 36.21 -11.84
N ARG A 40 11.00 35.55 -10.68
CA ARG A 40 11.69 36.09 -9.51
C ARG A 40 13.20 35.94 -9.65
N LYS A 41 13.92 37.06 -9.59
CA LYS A 41 15.38 37.11 -9.63
C LYS A 41 16.03 36.96 -8.25
N LYS A 42 15.53 36.04 -7.40
CA LYS A 42 16.17 35.77 -6.11
C LYS A 42 17.39 34.88 -6.32
N GLY A 43 18.52 35.31 -5.76
CA GLY A 43 19.74 34.50 -5.76
C GLY A 43 19.59 33.25 -4.88
N ILE A 44 20.43 32.24 -5.12
CA ILE A 44 20.41 30.99 -4.34
C ILE A 44 20.51 31.26 -2.84
N ASP A 45 21.33 32.23 -2.42
CA ASP A 45 21.47 32.63 -1.01
C ASP A 45 20.18 33.17 -0.38
N SER A 46 19.36 33.88 -1.16
CA SER A 46 18.06 34.38 -0.69
C SER A 46 17.07 33.22 -0.55
N ILE A 47 17.05 32.28 -1.51
CA ILE A 47 16.21 31.08 -1.44
C ILE A 47 16.63 30.21 -0.25
N SER A 48 17.94 30.02 -0.03
CA SER A 48 18.47 29.30 1.14
C SER A 48 18.06 29.94 2.47
N LYS A 49 17.96 31.27 2.54
CA LYS A 49 17.47 31.98 3.74
C LYS A 49 16.00 31.70 4.00
N ILE A 50 15.17 31.53 2.96
CA ILE A 50 13.76 31.15 3.11
C ILE A 50 13.70 29.73 3.70
N TRP A 51 14.44 28.77 3.15
CA TRP A 51 14.51 27.40 3.67
C TRP A 51 14.93 27.35 5.15
N LYS A 52 15.99 28.07 5.53
CA LYS A 52 16.47 28.11 6.93
C LYS A 52 15.43 28.68 7.91
N ARG A 53 14.51 29.51 7.41
CA ARG A 53 13.42 30.11 8.20
C ARG A 53 12.13 29.31 8.13
N ARG A 54 12.10 28.16 7.45
CA ARG A 54 10.94 27.25 7.38
C ARG A 54 10.33 26.97 8.75
N GLY A 55 11.17 26.69 9.76
CA GLY A 55 10.70 26.46 11.12
C GLY A 55 10.00 27.67 11.77
N GLU A 56 10.40 28.90 11.43
CA GLU A 56 9.70 30.12 11.88
C GLU A 56 8.33 30.24 11.21
N PHE A 57 8.24 29.90 9.93
CA PHE A 57 6.99 29.97 9.17
C PHE A 57 5.98 28.93 9.64
N ILE A 58 6.41 27.68 9.87
CA ILE A 58 5.56 26.62 10.43
C ILE A 58 4.99 27.06 11.78
N LYS A 59 5.84 27.59 12.68
CA LYS A 59 5.40 28.09 13.99
C LYS A 59 4.45 29.28 13.89
N LYS A 60 4.63 30.16 12.90
CA LYS A 60 3.73 31.28 12.66
C LYS A 60 2.38 30.83 12.12
N GLN A 61 2.33 29.86 11.21
CA GLN A 61 1.06 29.30 10.73
C GLN A 61 0.32 28.64 11.89
N GLN A 62 1.00 27.79 12.67
CA GLN A 62 0.41 27.14 13.85
C GLN A 62 0.04 28.12 14.98
N GLY A 63 0.74 29.26 15.10
CA GLY A 63 0.43 30.29 16.09
C GLY A 63 -0.60 31.33 15.62
N THR A 64 -0.87 31.40 14.31
CA THR A 64 -1.98 32.21 13.76
C THR A 64 -3.29 31.42 13.81
N GLU A 65 -3.21 30.08 13.87
CA GLU A 65 -4.24 29.23 14.44
C GLU A 65 -4.20 29.31 15.97
N GLN A 66 -4.48 30.49 16.54
CA GLN A 66 -4.87 30.56 17.93
C GLN A 66 -6.25 29.86 18.05
N PRO A 67 -6.37 28.74 18.78
CA PRO A 67 -7.65 28.10 19.00
C PRO A 67 -8.37 28.87 20.11
N ASP A 68 -8.99 30.00 19.76
CA ASP A 68 -10.09 30.48 20.57
C ASP A 68 -11.27 29.54 20.31
N SER A 69 -11.48 28.62 21.26
CA SER A 69 -12.48 27.54 21.34
C SER A 69 -12.20 26.25 20.55
N ASP A 70 -12.33 25.13 21.26
CA ASP A 70 -12.49 23.76 20.74
C ASP A 70 -11.26 22.93 20.34
N GLY A 71 -10.17 23.04 21.09
CA GLY A 71 -9.14 21.98 21.15
C GLY A 71 -9.66 20.59 21.61
N SER A 72 -10.93 20.48 22.01
CA SER A 72 -11.60 19.21 22.32
C SER A 72 -12.41 18.62 21.15
N GLY A 73 -12.65 19.40 20.08
CA GLY A 73 -13.47 18.97 18.94
C GLY A 73 -12.67 18.13 17.94
N SER A 74 -11.48 18.60 17.55
CA SER A 74 -10.65 17.96 16.51
C SER A 74 -10.19 16.55 16.90
N THR A 75 -9.79 16.34 18.15
CA THR A 75 -9.43 15.00 18.65
C THR A 75 -10.63 14.05 18.66
N ARG A 76 -11.81 14.54 19.04
CA ARG A 76 -13.05 13.74 19.07
C ARG A 76 -13.50 13.36 17.66
N GLU A 77 -13.40 14.27 16.70
CA GLU A 77 -13.70 13.97 15.30
C GLU A 77 -12.75 12.91 14.74
N LEU A 78 -11.45 13.00 15.06
CA LEU A 78 -10.48 11.98 14.69
C LEU A 78 -10.80 10.62 15.32
N GLU A 79 -11.15 10.58 16.61
CA GLU A 79 -11.57 9.35 17.29
C GLU A 79 -12.82 8.74 16.65
N LEU A 80 -13.80 9.56 16.27
CA LEU A 80 -15.01 9.11 15.56
C LEU A 80 -14.68 8.54 14.19
N LEU A 81 -13.77 9.17 13.44
CA LEU A 81 -13.31 8.68 12.14
C LEU A 81 -12.56 7.34 12.27
N ILE A 82 -11.69 7.20 13.27
CA ILE A 82 -10.97 5.95 13.56
C ILE A 82 -11.97 4.85 13.95
N ALA A 83 -12.95 5.15 14.79
CA ALA A 83 -13.98 4.19 15.19
C ALA A 83 -14.83 3.74 13.98
N ALA A 84 -15.22 4.67 13.11
CA ALA A 84 -15.96 4.37 11.88
C ALA A 84 -15.13 3.49 10.94
N GLN A 85 -13.85 3.80 10.76
CA GLN A 85 -12.93 2.99 9.95
C GLN A 85 -12.79 1.56 10.49
N ASN A 86 -12.60 1.41 11.80
CA ASN A 86 -12.49 0.09 12.44
C ASN A 86 -13.78 -0.73 12.29
N LYS A 87 -14.94 -0.07 12.37
CA LYS A 87 -16.24 -0.72 12.15
C LYS A 87 -16.35 -1.24 10.71
N ILE A 88 -15.97 -0.44 9.71
CA ILE A 88 -15.97 -0.86 8.30
C ILE A 88 -15.07 -2.08 8.10
N PHE A 89 -13.88 -2.11 8.70
CA PHE A 89 -12.99 -3.27 8.60
C PHE A 89 -13.57 -4.52 9.26
N ALA A 90 -14.25 -4.38 10.40
CA ALA A 90 -14.93 -5.49 11.07
C ALA A 90 -16.07 -6.06 10.21
N GLU A 91 -16.90 -5.18 9.63
CA GLU A 91 -17.99 -5.58 8.72
C GLU A 91 -17.45 -6.26 7.45
N LEU A 92 -16.39 -5.72 6.85
CA LEU A 92 -15.73 -6.31 5.69
C LEU A 92 -15.17 -7.71 6.02
N THR A 93 -14.55 -7.86 7.19
CA THR A 93 -14.02 -9.15 7.64
C THR A 93 -15.14 -10.17 7.82
N SER A 94 -16.27 -9.77 8.43
CA SER A 94 -17.45 -10.61 8.59
C SER A 94 -18.01 -11.06 7.24
N LEU A 95 -18.18 -10.12 6.30
CA LEU A 95 -18.65 -10.40 4.96
C LEU A 95 -17.74 -11.39 4.21
N MET A 96 -16.42 -11.22 4.32
CA MET A 96 -15.45 -12.14 3.71
C MET A 96 -15.55 -13.55 4.33
N GLN A 97 -15.76 -13.66 5.64
CA GLN A 97 -15.95 -14.97 6.29
C GLN A 97 -17.23 -15.67 5.82
N GLU A 98 -18.33 -14.93 5.70
CA GLU A 98 -19.58 -15.45 5.14
C GLU A 98 -19.42 -15.89 3.70
N GLN A 99 -18.75 -15.10 2.87
CA GLN A 99 -18.44 -15.45 1.48
C GLN A 99 -17.64 -16.76 1.41
N LEU A 100 -16.62 -16.91 2.26
CA LEU A 100 -15.82 -18.14 2.34
C LEU A 100 -16.67 -19.34 2.78
N LYS A 101 -17.57 -19.15 3.75
CA LYS A 101 -18.49 -20.19 4.22
C LYS A 101 -19.42 -20.63 3.09
N VAL A 102 -20.11 -19.70 2.44
CA VAL A 102 -21.02 -19.98 1.31
C VAL A 102 -20.28 -20.65 0.15
N SER A 103 -19.05 -20.20 -0.15
CA SER A 103 -18.22 -20.81 -1.20
C SER A 103 -17.88 -22.27 -0.88
N ARG A 104 -17.52 -22.56 0.38
CA ARG A 104 -17.26 -23.93 0.85
C ARG A 104 -18.50 -24.80 0.80
N GLU A 105 -19.65 -24.29 1.24
CA GLU A 105 -20.94 -25.01 1.18
C GLU A 105 -21.33 -25.32 -0.26
N THR A 106 -21.18 -24.35 -1.17
CA THR A 106 -21.43 -24.53 -2.60
C THR A 106 -20.52 -25.59 -3.20
N LEU A 107 -19.21 -25.54 -2.91
CA LEU A 107 -18.27 -26.57 -3.36
C LEU A 107 -18.62 -27.96 -2.79
N ALA A 108 -19.07 -28.05 -1.54
CA ALA A 108 -19.48 -29.31 -0.93
C ALA A 108 -20.72 -29.93 -1.61
N LEU A 109 -21.63 -29.12 -2.15
CA LEU A 109 -22.76 -29.60 -2.95
C LEU A 109 -22.29 -30.29 -4.26
N PHE A 110 -21.25 -29.75 -4.91
CA PHE A 110 -20.66 -30.36 -6.10
C PHE A 110 -19.82 -31.62 -5.79
N GLN A 111 -19.36 -31.77 -4.56
CA GLN A 111 -18.54 -32.92 -4.12
C GLN A 111 -19.37 -34.08 -3.54
N ARG A 112 -20.70 -33.99 -3.50
CA ARG A 112 -21.52 -35.15 -3.11
C ARG A 112 -21.25 -36.32 -4.07
N PRO A 113 -20.88 -37.51 -3.56
CA PRO A 113 -20.74 -38.69 -4.39
C PRO A 113 -22.07 -38.96 -5.09
N SER A 114 -22.04 -39.08 -6.41
CA SER A 114 -23.14 -39.66 -7.20
C SER A 114 -23.62 -40.93 -6.48
N GLN A 115 -24.85 -40.89 -5.95
CA GLN A 115 -25.47 -42.05 -5.34
C GLN A 115 -25.46 -43.21 -6.33
N LYS A 116 -25.03 -44.36 -5.80
CA LYS A 116 -25.05 -45.68 -6.42
C LYS A 116 -26.40 -45.95 -7.10
N THR A 117 -26.39 -46.23 -8.39
CA THR A 117 -27.44 -47.01 -9.04
C THR A 117 -27.12 -48.48 -8.74
N GLU A 118 -27.80 -49.06 -7.76
CA GLU A 118 -27.82 -50.50 -7.49
C GLU A 118 -29.24 -51.02 -7.79
N ASP A 119 -29.31 -52.29 -8.23
CA ASP A 119 -30.45 -53.15 -8.63
C ASP A 119 -30.85 -53.15 -10.12
N HIS A 120 -30.95 -54.29 -10.84
CA HIS A 120 -30.97 -55.73 -10.49
C HIS A 120 -30.54 -56.63 -11.68
N SER A 121 -29.83 -57.72 -11.36
CA SER A 121 -29.94 -59.11 -11.88
C SER A 121 -29.78 -59.45 -13.38
N HIS A 122 -28.72 -60.20 -13.74
CA HIS A 122 -28.75 -61.63 -14.12
C HIS A 122 -27.38 -62.11 -14.69
N LYS A 123 -26.75 -63.07 -14.03
CA LYS A 123 -25.63 -63.93 -14.54
C LYS A 123 -26.25 -65.19 -15.21
N PRO A 124 -25.52 -66.11 -15.92
CA PRO A 124 -24.06 -66.22 -16.15
C PRO A 124 -23.58 -66.74 -17.53
N ALA A 125 -22.28 -66.57 -17.85
CA ALA A 125 -21.36 -67.48 -18.59
C ALA A 125 -20.16 -66.68 -19.16
N ALA A 126 -18.97 -67.19 -19.46
CA ALA A 126 -18.08 -68.22 -18.93
C ALA A 126 -16.72 -67.98 -19.65
N ALA A 127 -15.64 -67.94 -18.87
CA ALA A 127 -14.21 -68.21 -19.17
C ALA A 127 -13.66 -68.13 -20.61
N LYS A 128 -12.54 -67.41 -20.78
CA LYS A 128 -11.24 -67.92 -21.30
C LYS A 128 -10.13 -66.85 -21.31
N THR A 129 -9.19 -66.97 -20.37
CA THR A 129 -7.73 -66.75 -20.54
C THR A 129 -7.08 -68.14 -20.46
N PRO A 130 -5.90 -68.45 -21.07
CA PRO A 130 -4.56 -67.88 -20.80
C PRO A 130 -3.71 -67.71 -22.11
N ASP A 131 -2.47 -67.18 -22.20
CA ASP A 131 -1.25 -67.48 -21.44
C ASP A 131 -0.08 -66.50 -21.79
N GLN A 132 0.64 -66.07 -20.73
CA GLN A 132 2.07 -65.71 -20.55
C GLN A 132 2.96 -65.06 -21.64
N LYS A 133 3.61 -63.94 -21.28
CA LYS A 133 5.06 -63.89 -20.92
C LYS A 133 5.50 -62.51 -20.40
N GLU A 134 5.91 -62.44 -19.13
CA GLU A 134 6.97 -61.55 -18.63
C GLU A 134 8.33 -62.30 -18.78
N PRO A 135 9.55 -61.70 -18.72
CA PRO A 135 9.95 -60.74 -17.67
C PRO A 135 11.07 -59.70 -18.00
N ALA A 136 11.29 -58.81 -17.02
CA ALA A 136 12.57 -58.29 -16.49
C ALA A 136 13.24 -57.01 -17.06
N LYS A 137 13.07 -55.93 -16.27
CA LYS A 137 14.08 -55.02 -15.66
C LYS A 137 15.29 -54.53 -16.49
N LYS A 138 15.51 -53.21 -16.47
CA LYS A 138 16.80 -52.58 -16.09
C LYS A 138 16.68 -51.06 -15.78
N THR A 139 16.92 -50.75 -14.50
CA THR A 139 17.74 -49.64 -13.93
C THR A 139 17.59 -48.20 -14.44
N GLY A 140 17.23 -47.30 -13.51
CA GLY A 140 17.37 -45.85 -13.66
C GLY A 140 18.76 -45.31 -13.35
N HIS A 141 18.98 -44.01 -13.61
CA HIS A 141 19.51 -42.98 -12.68
C HIS A 141 19.65 -41.62 -13.41
N ASP A 142 19.25 -40.56 -12.71
CA ASP A 142 19.65 -39.13 -12.80
C ASP A 142 20.53 -38.60 -13.93
N LYS A 143 20.04 -37.52 -14.56
CA LYS A 143 20.82 -36.28 -14.81
C LYS A 143 19.89 -35.13 -15.24
N PRO A 144 19.92 -33.94 -14.59
CA PRO A 144 19.29 -32.74 -15.13
C PRO A 144 20.19 -32.11 -16.21
N PRO A 145 19.66 -31.64 -17.35
CA PRO A 145 20.46 -30.88 -18.30
C PRO A 145 20.70 -29.46 -17.78
N ALA A 146 21.96 -29.06 -17.94
CA ALA A 146 22.62 -27.88 -17.41
C ALA A 146 22.10 -26.54 -17.93
N ASP A 147 22.39 -25.50 -17.14
CA ASP A 147 22.73 -24.12 -17.51
C ASP A 147 21.99 -23.51 -18.71
N ILE A 148 21.08 -22.58 -18.39
CA ILE A 148 20.79 -21.46 -19.29
C ILE A 148 21.17 -20.18 -18.55
N MET A 149 22.41 -19.75 -18.79
CA MET A 149 22.88 -18.40 -18.49
C MET A 149 22.25 -17.42 -19.49
N ILE A 150 21.52 -16.42 -19.01
CA ILE A 150 21.23 -15.21 -19.78
C ILE A 150 21.94 -14.07 -19.06
N GLY A 151 22.97 -13.54 -19.73
CA GLY A 151 23.76 -12.41 -19.27
C GLY A 151 23.65 -11.20 -20.20
N SER A 152 23.93 -10.06 -19.58
CA SER A 152 24.16 -8.70 -20.09
C SER A 152 22.95 -7.85 -20.42
#